data_AF-A0A7C3UPP1-F1
#
_entry.id   AF-A0A7C3UPP1-F1
#
_cell.length_a   1.000
_cell.length_b   1.000
_cell.length_c   1.000
_cell.angle_alpha   90.00
_cell.angle_beta   90.00
_cell.angle_gamma   90.00
#
_symmetry.space_group_name_H-M   'P 1'
#
loop_
_entity.id
_entity.type
_entity.pdbx_description
1 polymer ?
#
loop_
_entity_poly.entity_id
_entity_poly.type
_entity_poly.pdbx_seq_one_letter_code
_entity_poly.pdbx_strand_id
1 'polypeptide(L)'
;MTKIVLLFLFILFAFAFLPVLFLSFDKEKSHFPGVDPPLLKQVNRLNGFLKKGSGKGIYTLFNVAFQKEIPEERFILAFTNWLNGKKTKRIETKFIYPTGIIASVSTWLWQDKDNYQYLYSNWIKTDSGWKLLWLSPVLNQDFDYARGEVEERKEILSLAIEKVLSEDNLVRNFRQNQVPRALIILKKGRPEEGLLPRKSSIPILWLTKAEIEKKSQYLSFPFYLDFAAIRIIENLATIYLDLIPIPNGDNPKRSRLRGLQFQFQKNREGVWEFISYGAKW
;
A
#
# COMPACT_ATOMS: atom_id res chain seq x y z
N MET A 1 35.00 -58.63 42.68
CA MET A 1 35.34 -58.15 41.32
C MET A 1 34.04 -57.90 40.54
N THR A 2 33.10 -57.17 41.14
CA THR A 2 31.66 -57.21 40.74
C THR A 2 30.95 -55.91 41.13
N LYS A 3 31.67 -54.77 41.05
CA LYS A 3 31.08 -53.43 41.29
C LYS A 3 31.43 -52.39 40.22
N ILE A 4 32.22 -52.76 39.21
CA ILE A 4 32.65 -51.82 38.14
C ILE A 4 31.77 -51.95 36.88
N VAL A 5 31.04 -53.05 36.72
CA VAL A 5 30.22 -53.30 35.52
C VAL A 5 28.86 -52.57 35.55
N LEU A 6 28.32 -52.25 36.73
CA LEU A 6 27.02 -51.53 36.81
C LEU A 6 27.10 -50.01 36.60
N LEU A 7 28.28 -49.40 36.75
CA LEU A 7 28.42 -47.95 36.55
C LEU A 7 28.51 -47.57 35.06
N PHE A 8 28.94 -48.50 34.21
CA PHE A 8 29.05 -48.28 32.76
C PHE A 8 27.72 -48.41 32.02
N LEU A 9 26.77 -49.18 32.55
CA LEU A 9 25.43 -49.34 31.94
C LEU A 9 24.48 -48.17 32.23
N PHE A 10 24.72 -47.38 33.27
CA PHE A 10 23.91 -46.20 33.57
C PHE A 10 24.31 -44.96 32.74
N ILE A 11 25.59 -44.86 32.34
CA ILE A 11 26.08 -43.74 31.53
C ILE A 11 25.69 -43.92 30.05
N LEU A 12 25.54 -45.15 29.55
CA LEU A 12 25.11 -45.41 28.18
C LEU A 12 23.59 -45.28 27.98
N PHE A 13 22.76 -45.41 29.03
CA PHE A 13 21.32 -45.16 28.94
C PHE A 13 20.93 -43.69 29.14
N ALA A 14 21.78 -42.88 29.76
CA ALA A 14 21.58 -41.43 29.87
C ALA A 14 21.85 -40.68 28.54
N PHE A 15 22.54 -41.30 27.58
CA PHE A 15 22.86 -40.69 26.28
C PHE A 15 21.99 -41.17 25.11
N ALA A 16 21.07 -42.12 25.34
CA ALA A 16 20.16 -42.62 24.31
C ALA A 16 18.77 -41.95 24.32
N PHE A 17 18.51 -41.01 25.24
CA PHE A 17 17.20 -40.34 25.38
C PHE A 17 17.25 -38.80 25.43
N LEU A 18 18.34 -38.17 24.96
CA LEU A 18 18.38 -36.72 24.73
C LEU A 18 19.22 -36.40 23.47
N PRO A 19 18.64 -36.63 22.29
CA PRO A 19 18.59 -35.53 21.32
C PRO A 19 17.25 -35.52 20.56
N VAL A 20 16.13 -35.33 21.27
CA VAL A 20 14.84 -34.93 20.66
C VAL A 20 14.36 -33.56 21.18
N LEU A 21 15.22 -32.84 21.91
CA LEU A 21 14.86 -31.59 22.59
C LEU A 21 15.70 -30.38 22.16
N PHE A 22 16.24 -30.39 20.94
CA PHE A 22 16.78 -29.20 20.26
C PHE A 22 16.38 -29.11 18.78
N LEU A 23 15.19 -29.61 18.43
CA LEU A 23 14.36 -28.89 17.46
C LEU A 23 13.40 -28.00 18.25
N SER A 24 13.97 -27.11 19.06
CA SER A 24 13.37 -25.81 19.24
C SER A 24 13.38 -25.18 17.86
N PHE A 25 12.38 -25.51 17.05
CA PHE A 25 11.73 -24.47 16.27
C PHE A 25 11.42 -23.41 17.30
N ASP A 26 12.33 -22.45 17.44
CA ASP A 26 11.94 -21.10 17.79
C ASP A 26 10.81 -20.80 16.82
N LYS A 27 9.58 -21.07 17.27
CA LYS A 27 8.47 -20.21 16.97
C LYS A 27 8.98 -18.86 17.46
N GLU A 28 9.71 -18.16 16.58
CA GLU A 28 9.79 -16.71 16.61
C GLU A 28 8.36 -16.31 16.88
N LYS A 29 8.08 -15.90 18.13
CA LYS A 29 6.86 -15.17 18.41
C LYS A 29 6.96 -14.01 17.45
N SER A 30 6.20 -14.10 16.36
CA SER A 30 6.13 -13.06 15.36
C SER A 30 5.96 -11.78 16.14
N HIS A 31 6.90 -10.85 16.02
CA HIS A 31 6.79 -9.52 16.63
C HIS A 31 5.55 -8.76 16.11
N PHE A 32 4.84 -9.35 15.13
CA PHE A 32 3.57 -8.90 14.59
C PHE A 32 2.52 -10.03 14.68
N PRO A 33 1.85 -10.20 15.82
CA PRO A 33 0.74 -11.16 15.92
C PRO A 33 -0.37 -10.78 14.93
N GLY A 34 -0.91 -11.76 14.20
CA GLY A 34 -1.99 -11.55 13.23
C GLY A 34 -1.55 -11.13 11.82
N VAL A 35 -0.24 -11.00 11.56
CA VAL A 35 0.26 -10.75 10.20
C VAL A 35 0.30 -12.03 9.39
N ASP A 36 -0.16 -11.94 8.14
CA ASP A 36 -0.12 -13.01 7.14
C ASP A 36 1.32 -13.55 6.98
N PRO A 37 1.65 -14.81 7.35
CA PRO A 37 3.03 -15.30 7.33
C PRO A 37 3.76 -15.16 5.98
N PRO A 38 3.11 -15.35 4.82
CA PRO A 38 3.67 -15.02 3.51
C PRO A 38 4.09 -13.55 3.35
N LEU A 39 3.35 -12.58 3.92
CA LEU A 39 3.74 -11.16 3.89
C LEU A 39 5.02 -10.95 4.70
N LEU A 40 5.07 -11.48 5.93
CA LEU A 40 6.25 -11.36 6.79
C LEU A 40 7.50 -11.94 6.10
N LYS A 41 7.36 -13.08 5.41
CA LYS A 41 8.44 -13.67 4.62
C LYS A 41 8.96 -12.71 3.53
N GLN A 42 8.06 -12.01 2.81
CA GLN A 42 8.47 -11.05 1.78
C GLN A 42 9.14 -9.81 2.39
N VAL A 43 8.64 -9.31 3.51
CA VAL A 43 9.27 -8.19 4.26
C VAL A 43 10.68 -8.58 4.71
N ASN A 44 10.87 -9.80 5.22
CA ASN A 44 12.18 -10.29 5.60
C ASN A 44 13.14 -10.44 4.40
N ARG A 45 12.62 -10.84 3.23
CA ARG A 45 13.41 -10.85 1.97
C ARG A 45 13.82 -9.43 1.57
N LEU A 46 12.91 -8.45 1.64
CA LEU A 46 13.23 -7.04 1.40
C LEU A 46 14.35 -6.57 2.33
N ASN A 47 14.24 -6.82 3.63
CA ASN A 47 15.26 -6.47 4.62
C ASN A 47 16.61 -7.14 4.31
N GLY A 48 16.60 -8.41 3.89
CA GLY A 48 17.79 -9.12 3.44
C GLY A 48 18.48 -8.46 2.24
N PHE A 49 17.71 -8.01 1.24
CA PHE A 49 18.26 -7.31 0.08
C PHE A 49 18.73 -5.90 0.42
N LEU A 50 18.02 -5.17 1.27
CA LEU A 50 18.44 -3.86 1.78
C LEU A 50 19.78 -3.96 2.52
N LYS A 51 19.96 -4.98 3.37
CA LYS A 51 21.23 -5.23 4.09
C LYS A 51 22.40 -5.49 3.14
N LYS A 52 22.13 -6.15 2.01
CA LYS A 52 23.12 -6.47 0.97
C LYS A 52 23.31 -5.34 -0.04
N GLY A 53 22.54 -4.26 0.02
CA GLY A 53 22.51 -3.25 -1.05
C GLY A 53 22.07 -3.80 -2.41
N SER A 54 21.28 -4.88 -2.43
CA SER A 54 20.93 -5.57 -3.68
C SER A 54 19.69 -4.96 -4.33
N GLY A 55 19.89 -3.93 -5.15
CA GLY A 55 18.82 -3.32 -5.96
C GLY A 55 18.11 -4.36 -6.83
N LYS A 56 18.87 -5.21 -7.53
CA LYS A 56 18.30 -6.31 -8.33
C LYS A 56 17.40 -7.25 -7.50
N GLY A 57 17.83 -7.63 -6.30
CA GLY A 57 17.02 -8.45 -5.40
C GLY A 57 15.69 -7.79 -5.04
N ILE A 58 15.72 -6.50 -4.69
CA ILE A 58 14.51 -5.72 -4.38
C ILE A 58 13.60 -5.62 -5.61
N TYR A 59 14.17 -5.42 -6.80
CA TYR A 59 13.42 -5.35 -8.06
C TYR A 59 12.54 -6.59 -8.27
N THR A 60 13.06 -7.80 -7.99
CA THR A 60 12.30 -9.05 -8.11
C THR A 60 11.11 -9.17 -7.14
N LEU A 61 11.05 -8.34 -6.10
CA LEU A 61 9.93 -8.32 -5.16
C LEU A 61 8.74 -7.53 -5.69
N PHE A 62 8.94 -6.62 -6.65
CA PHE A 62 7.85 -5.83 -7.21
C PHE A 62 6.84 -6.70 -7.97
N ASN A 63 5.61 -6.20 -8.07
CA ASN A 63 4.57 -6.80 -8.89
C ASN A 63 4.94 -6.78 -10.38
N VAL A 64 4.28 -7.64 -11.17
CA VAL A 64 4.59 -7.84 -12.58
C VAL A 64 4.39 -6.59 -13.44
N ALA A 65 3.41 -5.74 -13.11
CA ALA A 65 3.16 -4.51 -13.86
C ALA A 65 4.34 -3.53 -13.69
N PHE A 66 4.86 -3.38 -12.47
CA PHE A 66 6.07 -2.58 -12.23
C PHE A 66 7.24 -3.12 -13.05
N GLN A 67 7.47 -4.45 -13.01
CA GLN A 67 8.60 -5.06 -13.71
C GLN A 67 8.51 -4.96 -15.24
N LYS A 68 7.28 -4.82 -15.78
CA LYS A 68 7.03 -4.65 -17.22
C LYS A 68 7.19 -3.20 -17.67
N GLU A 69 6.76 -2.24 -16.86
CA GLU A 69 6.68 -0.82 -17.22
C GLU A 69 7.93 -0.02 -16.82
N ILE A 70 8.63 -0.43 -15.76
CA ILE A 70 9.79 0.27 -15.23
C ILE A 70 11.04 -0.59 -15.48
N PRO A 71 12.02 -0.15 -16.31
CA PRO A 71 13.25 -0.90 -16.53
C PRO A 71 14.02 -1.20 -15.23
N GLU A 72 14.60 -2.40 -15.13
CA GLU A 72 15.37 -2.84 -13.95
C GLU A 72 16.52 -1.87 -13.66
N GLU A 73 17.25 -1.46 -14.68
CA GLU A 73 18.40 -0.55 -14.58
C GLU A 73 18.00 0.81 -14.02
N ARG A 74 16.83 1.32 -14.44
CA ARG A 74 16.28 2.59 -13.96
C ARG A 74 15.99 2.53 -12.46
N PHE A 75 15.39 1.43 -12.00
CA PHE A 75 15.17 1.21 -10.58
C PHE A 75 16.49 1.05 -9.82
N ILE A 76 17.42 0.24 -10.33
CA ILE A 76 18.72 0.01 -9.68
C ILE A 76 19.50 1.33 -9.54
N LEU A 77 19.47 2.19 -10.55
CA LEU A 77 20.09 3.52 -10.48
C LEU A 77 19.47 4.38 -9.39
N ALA A 78 18.14 4.48 -9.34
CA ALA A 78 17.45 5.24 -8.29
C ALA A 78 17.74 4.67 -6.89
N PHE A 79 17.74 3.34 -6.74
CA PHE A 79 18.09 2.68 -5.50
C PHE A 79 19.54 2.93 -5.09
N THR A 80 20.49 2.91 -6.03
CA THR A 80 21.91 3.14 -5.77
C THR A 80 22.16 4.59 -5.39
N ASN A 81 21.55 5.53 -6.09
CA ASN A 81 21.58 6.96 -5.75
C ASN A 81 20.99 7.21 -4.37
N TRP A 82 19.85 6.58 -4.08
CA TRP A 82 19.27 6.64 -2.75
C TRP A 82 20.18 6.01 -1.70
N LEU A 83 20.85 4.89 -1.97
CA LEU A 83 21.73 4.21 -1.01
C LEU A 83 23.08 4.92 -0.83
N ASN A 84 23.49 5.77 -1.79
CA ASN A 84 24.84 6.35 -1.84
C ASN A 84 25.24 7.03 -0.52
N GLY A 85 26.43 6.70 -0.03
CA GLY A 85 26.97 7.21 1.24
C GLY A 85 26.31 6.62 2.50
N LYS A 86 25.36 5.68 2.39
CA LYS A 86 24.60 5.13 3.52
C LYS A 86 25.09 3.73 3.85
N LYS A 87 25.71 3.59 5.03
CA LYS A 87 26.08 2.27 5.57
C LYS A 87 25.06 1.82 6.59
N THR A 88 24.16 0.94 6.19
CA THR A 88 23.14 0.36 7.09
C THR A 88 23.79 -0.68 8.00
N LYS A 89 23.78 -0.45 9.32
CA LYS A 89 24.27 -1.39 10.33
C LYS A 89 23.18 -2.33 10.84
N ARG A 90 21.96 -1.80 11.02
CA ARG A 90 20.81 -2.55 11.53
C ARG A 90 19.55 -2.17 10.76
N ILE A 91 18.71 -3.16 10.48
CA ILE A 91 17.40 -2.97 9.86
C ILE A 91 16.35 -3.50 10.83
N GLU A 92 15.30 -2.72 11.04
CA GLU A 92 14.22 -3.08 11.95
C GLU A 92 12.87 -2.76 11.31
N THR A 93 12.02 -3.76 11.13
CA THR A 93 10.62 -3.53 10.77
C THR A 93 9.89 -3.03 12.02
N LYS A 94 9.22 -1.88 11.94
CA LYS A 94 8.49 -1.29 13.07
C LYS A 94 7.02 -1.68 13.10
N PHE A 95 6.38 -1.75 11.94
CA PHE A 95 5.00 -2.22 11.84
C PHE A 95 4.75 -2.84 10.47
N ILE A 96 3.78 -3.74 10.47
CA ILE A 96 3.17 -4.32 9.27
C ILE A 96 1.66 -4.17 9.47
N TYR A 97 1.02 -3.42 8.59
CA TYR A 97 -0.41 -3.10 8.69
C TYR A 97 -1.14 -3.56 7.42
N PRO A 98 -1.68 -4.79 7.42
CA PRO A 98 -2.50 -5.28 6.31
C PRO A 98 -3.90 -4.67 6.35
N THR A 99 -4.40 -4.23 5.19
CA THR A 99 -5.75 -3.72 4.95
C THR A 99 -6.28 -4.27 3.62
N GLY A 100 -7.18 -5.26 3.72
CA GLY A 100 -7.69 -5.96 2.54
C GLY A 100 -6.58 -6.66 1.78
N ILE A 101 -6.45 -6.33 0.50
CA ILE A 101 -5.40 -6.86 -0.40
C ILE A 101 -4.10 -6.04 -0.35
N ILE A 102 -4.00 -5.00 0.49
CA ILE A 102 -2.82 -4.14 0.60
C ILE A 102 -2.19 -4.29 1.98
N ALA A 103 -0.89 -4.05 2.09
CA ALA A 103 -0.24 -3.85 3.37
C ALA A 103 0.77 -2.72 3.34
N SER A 104 0.79 -1.93 4.39
CA SER A 104 1.78 -0.89 4.60
C SER A 104 2.81 -1.36 5.63
N VAL A 105 4.08 -1.19 5.32
CA VAL A 105 5.19 -1.66 6.15
C VAL A 105 6.19 -0.52 6.34
N SER A 106 6.53 -0.28 7.60
CA SER A 106 7.54 0.70 8.00
C SER A 106 8.80 -0.02 8.44
N THR A 107 9.92 0.35 7.83
CA THR A 107 11.24 -0.20 8.12
C THR A 107 12.21 0.92 8.46
N TRP A 108 12.97 0.75 9.54
CA TRP A 108 14.03 1.66 9.95
C TRP A 108 15.38 1.08 9.57
N LEU A 109 16.21 1.87 8.90
CA LEU A 109 17.57 1.54 8.50
C LEU A 109 18.54 2.38 9.32
N TRP A 110 19.09 1.79 10.37
CA TRP A 110 20.01 2.44 11.29
C TRP A 110 21.43 2.47 10.71
N GLN A 111 22.02 3.67 10.66
CA GLN A 111 23.42 3.90 10.30
C GLN A 111 24.32 3.88 11.55
N ASP A 112 23.78 4.35 12.67
CA ASP A 112 24.35 4.25 14.02
C ASP A 112 23.22 4.23 15.07
N LYS A 113 23.51 4.59 16.33
CA LYS A 113 22.54 4.51 17.43
C LYS A 113 21.44 5.56 17.35
N ASP A 114 21.74 6.73 16.79
CA ASP A 114 20.84 7.91 16.80
C ASP A 114 20.48 8.36 15.38
N ASN A 115 21.18 7.86 14.36
CA ASN A 115 20.93 8.15 12.95
C ASN A 115 20.29 6.95 12.25
N TYR A 116 19.05 7.14 11.79
CA TYR A 116 18.31 6.16 11.01
C TYR A 116 17.60 6.79 9.83
N GLN A 117 17.32 5.96 8.84
CA GLN A 117 16.46 6.32 7.73
C GLN A 117 15.15 5.57 7.81
N TYR A 118 14.09 6.28 7.46
CA TYR A 118 12.77 5.74 7.35
C TYR A 118 12.51 5.25 5.93
N LEU A 119 12.11 3.99 5.81
CA LEU A 119 11.67 3.38 4.57
C LEU A 119 10.22 2.93 4.74
N TYR A 120 9.38 3.33 3.82
CA TYR A 120 7.98 2.93 3.78
C TYR A 120 7.71 2.12 2.53
N SER A 121 7.15 0.92 2.70
CA SER A 121 6.81 0.03 1.60
C SER A 121 5.34 -0.31 1.61
N ASN A 122 4.72 -0.26 0.43
CA ASN A 122 3.38 -0.77 0.21
C ASN A 122 3.46 -2.10 -0.54
N TRP A 123 2.58 -3.01 -0.18
CA TRP A 123 2.50 -4.37 -0.71
C TRP A 123 1.09 -4.65 -1.19
N ILE A 124 0.95 -5.52 -2.19
CA ILE A 124 -0.32 -6.00 -2.72
C ILE A 124 -0.35 -7.52 -2.73
N LYS A 125 -1.46 -8.12 -2.27
CA LYS A 125 -1.72 -9.55 -2.28
C LYS A 125 -2.37 -9.91 -3.62
N THR A 126 -1.56 -10.46 -4.51
CA THR A 126 -1.99 -11.02 -5.80
C THR A 126 -2.28 -12.51 -5.66
N ASP A 127 -2.79 -13.13 -6.73
CA ASP A 127 -2.98 -14.58 -6.79
C ASP A 127 -1.64 -15.33 -6.65
N SER A 128 -0.52 -14.70 -7.07
CA SER A 128 0.84 -15.22 -6.90
C SER A 128 1.48 -14.89 -5.53
N GLY A 129 0.72 -14.29 -4.61
CA GLY A 129 1.15 -13.89 -3.28
C GLY A 129 1.44 -12.39 -3.13
N TRP A 130 2.13 -12.04 -2.03
CA TRP A 130 2.47 -10.65 -1.72
C TRP A 130 3.59 -10.12 -2.60
N LYS A 131 3.35 -8.96 -3.23
CA LYS A 131 4.28 -8.26 -4.11
C LYS A 131 4.47 -6.83 -3.65
N LEU A 132 5.67 -6.29 -3.85
CA LEU A 132 5.98 -4.91 -3.57
C LEU A 132 5.27 -4.01 -4.59
N LEU A 133 4.57 -3.00 -4.09
CA LEU A 133 3.84 -2.00 -4.85
C LEU A 133 4.61 -0.69 -4.90
N TRP A 134 5.18 -0.29 -3.75
CA TRP A 134 5.85 0.99 -3.63
C TRP A 134 6.95 0.94 -2.58
N LEU A 135 7.99 1.77 -2.76
CA LEU A 135 9.14 1.84 -1.88
C LEU A 135 9.61 3.29 -1.70
N SER A 136 9.08 4.00 -0.71
CA SER A 136 9.52 5.36 -0.36
C SER A 136 10.75 5.31 0.55
N PRO A 137 11.74 6.21 0.37
CA PRO A 137 11.79 7.31 -0.60
C PRO A 137 12.59 6.96 -1.87
N VAL A 138 12.78 5.67 -2.19
CA VAL A 138 13.50 5.24 -3.40
C VAL A 138 12.74 5.64 -4.66
N LEU A 139 11.41 5.46 -4.64
CA LEU A 139 10.52 5.82 -5.73
C LEU A 139 9.91 7.20 -5.52
N ASN A 140 9.76 7.94 -6.61
CA ASN A 140 9.10 9.25 -6.71
C ASN A 140 8.03 9.23 -7.83
N GLN A 141 7.42 10.37 -8.15
CA GLN A 141 6.37 10.47 -9.17
C GLN A 141 6.80 10.02 -10.58
N ASP A 142 8.10 10.01 -10.87
CA ASP A 142 8.63 9.55 -12.17
C ASP A 142 8.49 8.02 -12.34
N PHE A 143 8.27 7.30 -11.24
CA PHE A 143 8.01 5.86 -11.20
C PHE A 143 6.51 5.54 -11.18
N ASP A 144 5.66 6.44 -11.67
CA ASP A 144 4.26 6.09 -11.85
C ASP A 144 4.08 4.96 -12.89
N TYR A 145 3.22 4.00 -12.60
CA TYR A 145 3.09 2.74 -13.35
C TYR A 145 1.74 2.08 -13.07
N ALA A 146 1.44 0.98 -13.76
CA ALA A 146 0.20 0.21 -13.63
C ALA A 146 -1.03 1.07 -13.94
N ARG A 147 -0.90 1.97 -14.92
CA ARG A 147 -2.03 2.81 -15.34
C ARG A 147 -3.13 1.97 -16.01
N GLY A 148 -2.80 0.81 -16.59
CA GLY A 148 -3.75 -0.03 -17.32
C GLY A 148 -4.38 0.68 -18.53
N GLU A 149 -5.45 0.12 -19.05
CA GLU A 149 -6.19 0.72 -20.17
C GLU A 149 -7.04 1.91 -19.72
N VAL A 150 -7.24 2.89 -20.61
CA VAL A 150 -8.04 4.10 -20.30
C VAL A 150 -9.46 3.74 -19.89
N GLU A 151 -10.07 2.78 -20.60
CA GLU A 151 -11.46 2.37 -20.35
C GLU A 151 -11.61 1.64 -19.01
N GLU A 152 -10.64 0.81 -18.62
CA GLU A 152 -10.65 0.18 -17.29
C GLU A 152 -10.50 1.23 -16.18
N ARG A 153 -9.64 2.25 -16.37
CA ARG A 153 -9.54 3.35 -15.40
C ARG A 153 -10.84 4.13 -15.27
N LYS A 154 -11.54 4.39 -16.38
CA LYS A 154 -12.86 5.04 -16.33
C LYS A 154 -13.87 4.19 -15.58
N GLU A 155 -13.87 2.88 -15.75
CA GLU A 155 -14.75 1.97 -15.02
C GLU A 155 -14.45 1.98 -13.51
N ILE A 156 -13.19 1.84 -13.12
CA ILE A 156 -12.76 1.91 -11.71
C ILE A 156 -13.10 3.26 -11.08
N LEU A 157 -12.85 4.36 -11.81
CA LEU A 157 -13.19 5.70 -11.36
C LEU A 157 -14.71 5.85 -11.16
N SER A 158 -15.51 5.32 -12.09
CA SER A 158 -16.97 5.31 -11.99
C SER A 158 -17.45 4.58 -10.75
N LEU A 159 -16.91 3.38 -10.49
CA LEU A 159 -17.20 2.59 -9.29
C LEU A 159 -16.78 3.31 -8.00
N ALA A 160 -15.62 3.96 -8.01
CA ALA A 160 -15.14 4.72 -6.85
C ALA A 160 -16.06 5.91 -6.55
N ILE A 161 -16.55 6.61 -7.58
CA ILE A 161 -17.51 7.70 -7.44
C ILE A 161 -18.84 7.19 -6.85
N GLU A 162 -19.36 6.06 -7.34
CA GLU A 162 -20.55 5.42 -6.77
C GLU A 162 -20.34 5.09 -5.29
N LYS A 163 -19.16 4.58 -4.91
CA LYS A 163 -18.84 4.33 -3.50
C LYS A 163 -18.72 5.60 -2.69
N VAL A 164 -18.12 6.67 -3.20
CA VAL A 164 -18.06 7.96 -2.49
C VAL A 164 -19.48 8.48 -2.17
N LEU A 165 -20.42 8.28 -3.09
CA LEU A 165 -21.80 8.73 -2.97
C LEU A 165 -22.71 7.80 -2.15
N SER A 166 -22.25 6.62 -1.73
CA SER A 166 -23.06 5.75 -0.89
C SER A 166 -23.33 6.43 0.46
N GLU A 167 -24.55 6.30 0.99
CA GLU A 167 -25.00 6.93 2.24
C GLU A 167 -23.99 6.73 3.39
N ASP A 168 -23.50 5.50 3.58
CA ASP A 168 -22.48 5.18 4.57
C ASP A 168 -21.21 6.03 4.47
N ASN A 169 -20.77 6.36 3.25
CA ASN A 169 -19.55 7.16 3.03
C ASN A 169 -19.81 8.65 3.18
N LEU A 170 -20.98 9.14 2.79
CA LEU A 170 -21.42 10.51 3.03
C LEU A 170 -21.45 10.82 4.53
N VAL A 171 -22.05 9.94 5.32
CA VAL A 171 -22.10 10.08 6.78
C VAL A 171 -20.70 9.92 7.38
N ARG A 172 -19.98 8.84 7.04
CA ARG A 172 -18.72 8.47 7.70
C ARG A 172 -17.57 9.43 7.38
N ASN A 173 -17.45 9.90 6.14
CA ASN A 173 -16.27 10.66 5.71
C ASN A 173 -16.58 12.16 5.56
N PHE A 174 -17.82 12.54 5.22
CA PHE A 174 -18.20 13.93 5.00
C PHE A 174 -19.02 14.53 6.15
N ARG A 175 -19.47 13.71 7.12
CA ARG A 175 -20.39 14.12 8.20
C ARG A 175 -21.65 14.80 7.66
N GLN A 176 -22.12 14.32 6.52
CA GLN A 176 -23.31 14.83 5.86
C GLN A 176 -24.32 13.70 5.69
N ASN A 177 -25.58 14.01 5.94
CA ASN A 177 -26.71 13.10 5.74
C ASN A 177 -27.41 13.36 4.40
N GLN A 178 -26.86 14.23 3.56
CA GLN A 178 -27.44 14.61 2.28
C GLN A 178 -26.42 14.45 1.16
N VAL A 179 -26.86 13.86 0.07
CA VAL A 179 -26.12 13.73 -1.18
C VAL A 179 -25.91 15.14 -1.76
N PRO A 180 -24.69 15.53 -2.16
CA PRO A 180 -24.46 16.82 -2.77
C PRO A 180 -25.22 16.97 -4.09
N ARG A 181 -25.56 18.21 -4.48
CA ARG A 181 -26.23 18.45 -5.77
C ARG A 181 -25.34 18.14 -6.98
N ALA A 182 -24.02 18.25 -6.81
CA ALA A 182 -23.03 17.86 -7.80
C ALA A 182 -21.73 17.46 -7.10
N LEU A 183 -20.99 16.52 -7.69
CA LEU A 183 -19.62 16.23 -7.28
C LEU A 183 -18.65 17.14 -8.01
N ILE A 184 -17.65 17.59 -7.28
CA ILE A 184 -16.58 18.42 -7.83
C ILE A 184 -15.33 17.58 -7.82
N ILE A 185 -14.79 17.30 -9.00
CA ILE A 185 -13.58 16.50 -9.17
C ILE A 185 -12.51 17.38 -9.80
N LEU A 186 -11.31 17.33 -9.24
CA LEU A 186 -10.17 18.08 -9.75
C LEU A 186 -9.78 17.57 -11.15
N LYS A 187 -9.85 18.45 -12.14
CA LYS A 187 -9.41 18.25 -13.51
C LYS A 187 -7.89 18.38 -13.58
N LYS A 188 -7.21 17.31 -14.04
CA LYS A 188 -5.76 17.22 -14.20
C LYS A 188 -5.34 16.90 -15.63
N GLY A 189 -6.28 16.83 -16.57
CA GLY A 189 -6.01 16.52 -17.97
C GLY A 189 -5.70 15.04 -18.22
N ARG A 190 -6.17 14.14 -17.35
CA ARG A 190 -5.97 12.69 -17.53
C ARG A 190 -6.95 12.11 -18.57
N PRO A 191 -6.55 11.07 -19.33
CA PRO A 191 -7.41 10.47 -20.35
C PRO A 191 -8.73 9.88 -19.83
N GLU A 192 -8.77 9.47 -18.56
CA GLU A 192 -9.98 8.94 -17.91
C GLU A 192 -10.95 10.02 -17.40
N GLU A 193 -10.62 11.32 -17.53
CA GLU A 193 -11.52 12.42 -17.17
C GLU A 193 -12.64 12.59 -18.20
N GLY A 194 -13.82 13.02 -17.74
CA GLY A 194 -14.97 13.32 -18.62
C GLY A 194 -16.14 12.37 -18.40
N LEU A 195 -16.73 11.88 -19.49
CA LEU A 195 -17.89 10.99 -19.47
C LEU A 195 -17.48 9.62 -18.93
N LEU A 196 -18.15 9.20 -17.87
CA LEU A 196 -17.94 7.90 -17.23
C LEU A 196 -18.95 6.87 -17.73
N PRO A 197 -18.57 5.58 -17.78
CA PRO A 197 -19.41 4.53 -18.33
C PRO A 197 -20.70 4.31 -17.53
N ARG A 198 -20.69 4.54 -16.22
CA ARG A 198 -21.91 4.50 -15.40
C ARG A 198 -22.38 5.92 -15.11
N LYS A 199 -23.68 6.13 -15.32
CA LYS A 199 -24.31 7.41 -15.01
C LYS A 199 -24.33 7.58 -13.50
N SER A 200 -23.59 8.57 -13.01
CA SER A 200 -23.71 8.97 -11.60
C SER A 200 -25.13 9.46 -11.31
N SER A 201 -25.61 9.18 -10.09
CA SER A 201 -26.91 9.67 -9.61
C SER A 201 -26.97 11.19 -9.54
N ILE A 202 -25.82 11.88 -9.56
CA ILE A 202 -25.72 13.33 -9.58
C ILE A 202 -24.72 13.82 -10.64
N PRO A 203 -24.84 15.08 -11.10
CA PRO A 203 -23.87 15.68 -12.00
C PRO A 203 -22.44 15.65 -11.44
N ILE A 204 -21.47 15.34 -12.32
CA ILE A 204 -20.04 15.44 -12.04
C ILE A 204 -19.49 16.67 -12.75
N LEU A 205 -18.84 17.54 -11.99
CA LEU A 205 -18.17 18.73 -12.48
C LEU A 205 -16.66 18.53 -12.40
N TRP A 206 -16.05 18.39 -13.57
CA TRP A 206 -14.59 18.37 -13.74
C TRP A 206 -14.08 19.81 -13.80
N LEU A 207 -13.48 20.28 -12.71
CA LEU A 207 -13.01 21.67 -12.57
C LEU A 207 -11.51 21.71 -12.29
N THR A 208 -10.81 22.64 -12.92
CA THR A 208 -9.43 22.99 -12.55
C THR A 208 -9.40 23.69 -11.18
N LYS A 209 -8.22 23.74 -10.55
CA LYS A 209 -8.07 24.42 -9.26
C LYS A 209 -8.52 25.89 -9.30
N ALA A 210 -8.15 26.62 -10.35
CA ALA A 210 -8.55 28.01 -10.54
C ALA A 210 -10.07 28.18 -10.68
N GLU A 211 -10.75 27.25 -11.35
CA GLU A 211 -12.22 27.28 -11.45
C GLU A 211 -12.90 26.98 -10.12
N ILE A 212 -12.36 26.06 -9.32
CA ILE A 212 -12.86 25.75 -7.98
C ILE A 212 -12.75 26.99 -7.09
N GLU A 213 -11.60 27.68 -7.09
CA GLU A 213 -11.37 28.89 -6.31
C GLU A 213 -12.36 30.01 -6.71
N LYS A 214 -12.53 30.25 -8.02
CA LYS A 214 -13.46 31.26 -8.55
C LYS A 214 -14.93 30.96 -8.22
N LYS A 215 -15.30 29.68 -8.14
CA LYS A 215 -16.69 29.24 -7.92
C LYS A 215 -17.00 28.92 -6.45
N SER A 216 -16.00 28.93 -5.57
CA SER A 216 -16.05 28.46 -4.17
C SER A 216 -17.32 28.86 -3.40
N GLN A 217 -17.72 30.13 -3.50
CA GLN A 217 -18.93 30.67 -2.86
C GLN A 217 -20.27 30.08 -3.34
N TYR A 218 -20.32 29.46 -4.52
CA TYR A 218 -21.53 28.87 -5.12
C TYR A 218 -21.56 27.34 -5.04
N LEU A 219 -20.50 26.72 -4.52
CA LEU A 219 -20.38 25.27 -4.45
C LEU A 219 -21.09 24.76 -3.19
N SER A 220 -22.11 23.93 -3.39
CA SER A 220 -22.91 23.36 -2.29
C SER A 220 -22.13 22.35 -1.44
N PHE A 221 -21.05 21.79 -1.98
CA PHE A 221 -20.23 20.79 -1.31
C PHE A 221 -18.92 21.41 -0.83
N PRO A 222 -18.56 21.27 0.46
CA PRO A 222 -17.41 21.98 1.05
C PRO A 222 -16.03 21.40 0.69
N PHE A 223 -15.99 20.38 -0.16
CA PHE A 223 -14.78 19.68 -0.58
C PHE A 223 -14.82 19.47 -2.10
N TYR A 224 -13.65 19.31 -2.69
CA TYR A 224 -13.51 18.69 -3.99
C TYR A 224 -12.72 17.39 -3.86
N LEU A 225 -12.97 16.47 -4.80
CA LEU A 225 -12.36 15.16 -4.87
C LEU A 225 -11.12 15.24 -5.75
N ASP A 226 -10.00 14.72 -5.27
CA ASP A 226 -8.80 14.50 -6.08
C ASP A 226 -8.48 13.01 -6.11
N PHE A 227 -8.77 12.36 -7.23
CA PHE A 227 -8.33 11.00 -7.47
C PHE A 227 -6.83 11.02 -7.79
N ALA A 228 -5.97 10.90 -6.78
CA ALA A 228 -4.53 11.05 -6.91
C ALA A 228 -3.90 10.03 -7.88
N ALA A 229 -4.31 8.76 -7.80
CA ALA A 229 -3.81 7.70 -8.67
C ALA A 229 -4.82 6.55 -8.79
N ILE A 230 -4.82 5.89 -9.95
CA ILE A 230 -5.52 4.62 -10.22
C ILE A 230 -4.44 3.63 -10.68
N ARG A 231 -4.30 2.51 -9.97
CA ARG A 231 -3.37 1.44 -10.32
C ARG A 231 -4.13 0.14 -10.58
N ILE A 232 -3.93 -0.45 -11.74
CA ILE A 232 -4.52 -1.72 -12.15
C ILE A 232 -3.39 -2.73 -12.29
N ILE A 233 -3.44 -3.78 -11.47
CA ILE A 233 -2.43 -4.83 -11.38
C ILE A 233 -3.16 -6.16 -11.48
N GLU A 234 -2.98 -6.85 -12.60
CA GLU A 234 -3.66 -8.12 -12.87
C GLU A 234 -5.19 -7.95 -12.77
N ASN A 235 -5.84 -8.71 -11.88
CA ASN A 235 -7.27 -8.64 -11.57
C ASN A 235 -7.59 -7.68 -10.42
N LEU A 236 -6.66 -6.85 -9.97
CA LEU A 236 -6.82 -5.95 -8.83
C LEU A 236 -6.69 -4.49 -9.27
N ALA A 237 -7.47 -3.62 -8.65
CA ALA A 237 -7.29 -2.19 -8.82
C ALA A 237 -7.30 -1.46 -7.47
N THR A 238 -6.48 -0.41 -7.38
CA THR A 238 -6.50 0.51 -6.25
C THR A 238 -6.67 1.93 -6.75
N ILE A 239 -7.48 2.70 -6.05
CA ILE A 239 -7.66 4.12 -6.31
C ILE A 239 -7.48 4.90 -5.03
N TYR A 240 -6.70 5.96 -5.13
CA TYR A 240 -6.36 6.86 -4.05
C TYR A 240 -7.15 8.15 -4.24
N LEU A 241 -8.00 8.48 -3.28
CA LEU A 241 -8.86 9.66 -3.29
C LEU A 241 -8.48 10.57 -2.14
N ASP A 242 -8.17 11.81 -2.45
CA ASP A 242 -8.02 12.88 -1.49
C ASP A 242 -9.28 13.75 -1.43
N LEU A 243 -9.67 14.10 -0.21
CA LEU A 243 -10.80 14.99 0.08
C LEU A 243 -10.25 16.36 0.44
N ILE A 244 -10.26 17.29 -0.51
CA ILE A 244 -9.60 18.59 -0.35
C ILE A 244 -10.63 19.66 -0.02
N PRO A 245 -10.51 20.36 1.11
CA PRO A 245 -11.43 21.41 1.48
C PRO A 245 -11.36 22.57 0.49
N ILE A 246 -12.53 23.09 0.14
CA ILE A 246 -12.61 24.33 -0.63
C ILE A 246 -12.44 25.48 0.36
N PRO A 247 -11.46 26.37 0.17
CA PRO A 247 -11.30 27.55 1.01
C PRO A 247 -12.46 28.50 0.75
N ASN A 248 -13.44 28.52 1.66
CA ASN A 248 -14.48 29.55 1.70
C ASN A 248 -14.05 30.62 2.72
N GLY A 249 -14.20 31.90 2.35
CA GLY A 249 -13.62 33.07 3.03
C GLY A 249 -13.77 33.15 4.55
N ASP A 250 -14.76 32.47 5.13
CA ASP A 250 -15.05 32.53 6.57
C ASP A 250 -14.36 31.45 7.42
N ASN A 251 -13.70 30.46 6.82
CA ASN A 251 -13.06 29.39 7.62
C ASN A 251 -11.85 28.74 6.93
N PRO A 252 -10.68 29.40 6.92
CA PRO A 252 -9.48 28.92 6.24
C PRO A 252 -8.85 27.66 6.87
N LYS A 253 -9.36 27.16 8.01
CA LYS A 253 -8.80 26.04 8.78
C LYS A 253 -9.64 24.77 8.75
N ARG A 254 -10.31 24.45 7.64
CA ARG A 254 -10.81 23.08 7.47
C ARG A 254 -9.59 22.18 7.28
N SER A 255 -9.27 21.37 8.30
CA SER A 255 -8.21 20.37 8.17
C SER A 255 -8.53 19.47 6.97
N ARG A 256 -7.52 19.18 6.14
CA ARG A 256 -7.63 18.22 5.04
C ARG A 256 -8.33 16.97 5.58
N LEU A 257 -9.43 16.57 4.95
CA LEU A 257 -10.11 15.34 5.29
C LEU A 257 -9.27 14.16 4.82
N ARG A 258 -9.53 13.01 5.46
CA ARG A 258 -8.79 11.76 5.26
C ARG A 258 -8.74 11.39 3.78
N GLY A 259 -7.55 11.12 3.26
CA GLY A 259 -7.36 10.35 2.05
C GLY A 259 -7.94 8.96 2.22
N LEU A 260 -8.52 8.43 1.15
CA LEU A 260 -9.19 7.14 1.10
C LEU A 260 -8.55 6.29 0.02
N GLN A 261 -8.26 5.05 0.36
CA GLN A 261 -7.92 4.03 -0.62
C GLN A 261 -9.11 3.10 -0.82
N PHE A 262 -9.56 2.94 -2.06
CA PHE A 262 -10.53 1.90 -2.43
C PHE A 262 -9.82 0.79 -3.17
N GLN A 263 -10.25 -0.44 -2.92
CA GLN A 263 -9.70 -1.65 -3.51
C GLN A 263 -10.80 -2.38 -4.28
N PHE A 264 -10.48 -2.79 -5.50
CA PHE A 264 -11.38 -3.50 -6.40
C PHE A 264 -10.72 -4.77 -6.91
N GLN A 265 -11.53 -5.76 -7.27
CA GLN A 265 -11.10 -7.00 -7.89
C GLN A 265 -12.04 -7.37 -9.03
N LYS A 266 -11.51 -7.90 -10.13
CA LYS A 266 -12.33 -8.54 -11.16
C LYS A 266 -12.85 -9.87 -10.66
N ASN A 267 -14.16 -10.06 -10.74
CA ASN A 267 -14.79 -11.34 -10.49
C ASN A 267 -14.51 -12.34 -11.64
N ARG A 268 -15.06 -13.55 -11.56
CA ARG A 268 -14.85 -14.60 -12.58
C ARG A 268 -15.40 -14.26 -13.96
N GLU A 269 -16.35 -13.33 -14.04
CA GLU A 269 -16.96 -12.84 -15.28
C GLU A 269 -16.19 -11.65 -15.87
N GLY A 270 -15.10 -11.23 -15.21
CA GLY A 270 -14.28 -10.09 -15.64
C GLY A 270 -14.80 -8.73 -15.21
N VAL A 271 -15.84 -8.67 -14.37
CA VAL A 271 -16.46 -7.43 -13.89
C VAL A 271 -15.76 -6.93 -12.65
N TRP A 272 -15.47 -5.63 -12.59
CA TRP A 272 -14.86 -4.99 -11.43
C TRP A 272 -15.84 -4.84 -10.26
N GLU A 273 -15.44 -5.31 -9.09
CA GLU A 273 -16.22 -5.22 -7.85
C GLU A 273 -15.40 -4.58 -6.74
N PHE A 274 -16.07 -3.78 -5.91
CA PHE A 274 -15.46 -3.22 -4.70
C PHE A 274 -15.31 -4.31 -3.64
N ILE A 275 -14.09 -4.48 -3.11
CA ILE A 275 -13.81 -5.52 -2.12
C ILE A 275 -13.51 -4.97 -0.73
N SER A 276 -12.80 -3.84 -0.63
CA SER A 276 -12.51 -3.25 0.68
C SER A 276 -11.96 -1.82 0.63
N TYR A 277 -11.89 -1.20 1.80
CA TYR A 277 -11.13 0.03 2.01
C TYR A 277 -9.69 -0.32 2.43
N GLY A 278 -8.73 0.40 1.87
CA GLY A 278 -7.33 0.32 2.29
C GLY A 278 -6.97 1.34 3.38
N ALA A 279 -5.79 1.93 3.26
CA ALA A 279 -5.31 2.95 4.18
C ALA A 279 -6.20 4.20 4.15
N LYS A 280 -6.27 4.87 5.31
CA LYS A 280 -6.82 6.22 5.47
C LYS A 280 -5.73 7.11 6.06
N TRP A 281 -5.51 8.31 5.52
CA TRP A 281 -4.48 9.24 6.00
C TRP A 281 -5.00 10.65 6.13
#